data_AF-A0A372NIC1-F1
#
_entry.id   AF-A0A372NIC1-F1
#
_cell.length_a   1.000
_cell.length_b   1.000
_cell.length_c   1.000
_cell.angle_alpha   90.00
_cell.angle_beta   90.00
_cell.angle_gamma   90.00
#
_symmetry.space_group_name_H-M   'P 1'
#
loop_
_entity.id
_entity.type
_entity.pdbx_description
1 polymer ?
#
loop_
_entity_poly.entity_id
_entity_poly.type
_entity_poly.pdbx_seq_one_letter_code
_entity_poly.pdbx_strand_id
1 'polypeptide(L)'
;MATVEEQGPSLTWLFFGWSGRLSRAPFALGWAFWLMLLSAALTQIVMVPKEDPSFLFWSFVFVGVGLVSTVSSILLTIKRLHDMNLPVPLIICLFVPAISIFALIAFLVWPGTNGPNDYGHVTNRPKD
;
A
#
# COMPACT_ATOMS: atom_id res chain seq x y z
N MET A 1 -19.77 -27.48 -13.69
CA MET A 1 -18.34 -27.14 -13.79
C MET A 1 -18.24 -25.66 -14.12
N ALA A 2 -18.23 -24.80 -13.10
CA ALA A 2 -17.94 -23.39 -13.31
C ALA A 2 -16.43 -23.27 -13.51
N THR A 3 -16.03 -22.67 -14.63
CA THR A 3 -14.66 -22.31 -14.93
C THR A 3 -14.17 -21.40 -13.81
N VAL A 4 -13.29 -21.91 -12.95
CA VAL A 4 -12.48 -21.07 -12.07
C VAL A 4 -11.59 -20.28 -13.03
N GLU A 5 -12.08 -19.12 -13.42
CA GLU A 5 -11.30 -18.14 -14.15
C GLU A 5 -10.09 -17.87 -13.26
N GLU A 6 -8.89 -18.20 -13.76
CA GLU A 6 -7.62 -17.83 -13.15
C GLU A 6 -7.61 -16.29 -13.05
N GLN A 7 -8.21 -15.75 -11.99
CA GLN A 7 -8.27 -14.31 -11.77
C GLN A 7 -6.86 -13.87 -11.40
N GLY A 8 -6.11 -13.48 -12.42
CA GLY A 8 -4.84 -12.82 -12.27
C GLY A 8 -4.95 -11.60 -11.33
N PRO A 9 -3.85 -11.18 -10.71
CA PRO A 9 -3.88 -10.10 -9.74
C PRO A 9 -4.43 -8.81 -10.36
N SER A 10 -5.56 -8.34 -9.84
CA SER A 10 -6.19 -7.09 -10.26
C SER A 10 -5.63 -5.89 -9.49
N LEU A 11 -5.75 -4.68 -10.05
CA LEU A 11 -5.39 -3.45 -9.34
C LEU A 11 -6.25 -3.23 -8.09
N THR A 12 -7.51 -3.63 -8.14
CA THR A 12 -8.41 -3.58 -6.98
C THR A 12 -7.91 -4.48 -5.87
N TRP A 13 -7.42 -5.68 -6.17
CA TRP A 13 -6.78 -6.55 -5.19
C TRP A 13 -5.45 -5.97 -4.68
N LEU A 14 -4.62 -5.45 -5.58
CA LEU A 14 -3.32 -4.88 -5.21
C LEU A 14 -3.49 -3.76 -4.18
N PHE A 15 -4.37 -2.80 -4.44
CA PHE A 15 -4.53 -1.64 -3.57
C PHE A 15 -5.53 -1.84 -2.43
N PHE A 16 -6.55 -2.69 -2.59
CA PHE A 16 -7.66 -2.81 -1.65
C PHE A 16 -8.01 -4.24 -1.22
N GLY A 17 -7.27 -5.25 -1.68
CA GLY A 17 -7.40 -6.63 -1.21
C GLY A 17 -6.70 -6.85 0.14
N TRP A 18 -7.33 -7.63 1.02
CA TRP A 18 -6.76 -8.00 2.33
C TRP A 18 -5.90 -9.27 2.29
N SER A 19 -6.28 -10.23 1.44
CA SER A 19 -5.73 -11.59 1.43
C SER A 19 -4.63 -11.79 0.40
N GLY A 20 -3.75 -12.75 0.65
CA GLY A 20 -2.65 -13.13 -0.24
C GLY A 20 -1.31 -12.54 0.19
N ARG A 21 -0.34 -12.70 -0.72
CA ARG A 21 1.06 -12.35 -0.50
C ARG A 21 1.49 -11.28 -1.48
N LEU A 22 2.25 -10.30 -1.01
CA LEU A 22 2.80 -9.23 -1.84
C LEU A 22 4.31 -9.14 -1.69
N SER A 23 5.03 -9.29 -2.80
CA SER A 23 6.49 -9.20 -2.81
C SER A 23 6.97 -7.76 -2.70
N ARG A 24 8.27 -7.59 -2.42
CA ARG A 24 8.90 -6.27 -2.17
C ARG A 24 8.71 -5.25 -3.31
N ALA A 25 8.74 -5.70 -4.57
CA ALA A 25 8.70 -4.81 -5.72
C ALA A 25 7.32 -4.14 -5.92
N PRO A 26 6.19 -4.87 -6.02
CA PRO A 26 4.87 -4.25 -6.10
C PRO A 26 4.47 -3.54 -4.80
N PHE A 27 4.97 -3.98 -3.64
CA PHE A 27 4.85 -3.21 -2.41
C PHE A 27 5.52 -1.83 -2.52
N ALA A 28 6.79 -1.78 -2.96
CA ALA A 28 7.52 -0.53 -3.16
C ALA A 28 6.84 0.38 -4.20
N LEU A 29 6.40 -0.19 -5.32
CA LEU A 29 5.70 0.55 -6.38
C LEU A 29 4.35 1.09 -5.90
N GLY A 30 3.60 0.33 -5.10
CA GLY A 30 2.34 0.79 -4.52
C GLY A 30 2.53 1.99 -3.58
N TRP A 31 3.56 1.95 -2.72
CA TRP A 31 3.94 3.09 -1.88
C TRP A 31 4.40 4.28 -2.71
N ALA A 32 5.26 4.05 -3.71
CA ALA A 32 5.75 5.10 -4.61
C ALA A 32 4.59 5.78 -5.36
N PHE A 33 3.63 5.01 -5.87
CA PHE A 33 2.43 5.52 -6.53
C PHE A 33 1.65 6.47 -5.64
N TRP A 34 1.35 6.08 -4.39
CA TRP A 34 0.61 6.95 -3.46
C TRP A 34 1.41 8.19 -3.06
N LEU A 35 2.72 8.05 -2.84
CA LEU A 35 3.60 9.19 -2.56
C LEU A 35 3.63 10.19 -3.73
N MET A 36 3.62 9.72 -4.97
CA MET A 36 3.55 10.57 -6.16
C MET A 36 2.22 11.32 -6.26
N LEU A 37 1.09 10.65 -5.99
CA LEU A 37 -0.22 11.32 -6.00
C LEU A 37 -0.35 12.37 -4.89
N LEU A 38 0.13 12.04 -3.69
CA LEU A 38 0.15 12.98 -2.56
C LEU A 38 1.07 14.17 -2.82
N SER A 39 2.26 13.94 -3.38
CA SER A 39 3.18 15.03 -3.71
C SER A 39 2.60 15.95 -4.78
N ALA A 40 1.96 15.39 -5.82
CA ALA A 40 1.29 16.17 -6.85
C ALA A 40 0.19 17.07 -6.26
N ALA A 41 -0.68 16.53 -5.40
CA ALA A 41 -1.72 17.31 -4.74
C ALA A 41 -1.14 18.37 -3.79
N LEU A 42 -0.08 18.03 -3.04
CA LEU A 42 0.60 18.97 -2.15
C LEU A 42 1.26 20.12 -2.91
N THR A 43 1.89 19.85 -4.06
CA THR A 43 2.50 20.88 -4.91
C THR A 43 1.46 21.91 -5.35
N GLN A 44 0.24 21.49 -5.69
CA GLN A 44 -0.84 22.42 -6.04
C GLN A 44 -1.21 23.32 -4.87
N ILE A 45 -1.32 22.79 -3.66
CA ILE A 45 -1.59 23.58 -2.44
C ILE A 45 -0.49 24.61 -2.18
N VAL A 46 0.77 24.24 -2.38
CA VAL A 46 1.91 25.14 -2.14
C VAL A 46 1.99 26.27 -3.16
N MET A 47 1.62 26.00 -4.42
CA MET A 47 1.75 26.96 -5.52
C MET A 47 0.54 27.88 -5.69
N VAL A 48 -0.66 27.44 -5.29
CA VAL A 48 -1.89 28.22 -5.43
C VAL A 48 -2.00 29.26 -4.30
N PRO A 49 -2.24 30.56 -4.62
CA PRO A 49 -2.52 31.59 -3.61
C PRO A 49 -3.70 31.22 -2.72
N LYS A 50 -3.66 31.61 -1.44
CA LYS A 50 -4.69 31.20 -0.46
C LYS A 50 -6.06 31.83 -0.73
N GLU A 51 -6.06 32.95 -1.45
CA GLU A 51 -7.24 33.72 -1.83
C GLU A 51 -7.96 33.12 -3.05
N ASP A 52 -7.29 32.23 -3.78
CA ASP A 52 -7.87 31.54 -4.94
C ASP A 52 -8.81 30.42 -4.45
N PRO A 53 -10.07 30.34 -4.96
CA PRO A 53 -10.99 29.25 -4.63
C PRO A 53 -10.41 27.84 -4.87
N SER A 54 -9.47 27.70 -5.80
CA SER A 54 -8.78 26.46 -6.13
C SER A 54 -7.94 25.92 -4.96
N PHE A 55 -7.50 26.79 -4.03
CA PHE A 55 -6.77 26.37 -2.84
C PHE A 55 -7.59 25.38 -1.99
N LEU A 56 -8.87 25.68 -1.78
CA LEU A 56 -9.77 24.80 -1.02
C LEU A 56 -10.01 23.48 -1.77
N PHE A 57 -10.20 23.55 -3.09
CA PHE A 57 -10.35 22.35 -3.91
C PHE A 57 -9.15 21.41 -3.77
N TRP A 58 -7.93 21.91 -3.96
CA TRP A 58 -6.72 21.09 -3.84
C TRP A 58 -6.48 20.60 -2.41
N SER A 59 -6.88 21.36 -1.40
CA SER A 59 -6.86 20.92 0.00
C SER A 59 -7.78 19.70 0.22
N PHE A 60 -9.00 19.73 -0.32
CA PHE A 60 -9.91 18.58 -0.26
C PHE A 60 -9.39 17.37 -1.05
N VAL A 61 -8.81 17.60 -2.23
CA VAL A 61 -8.17 16.54 -3.03
C VAL A 61 -7.04 15.88 -2.24
N PHE A 62 -6.15 16.67 -1.63
CA PHE A 62 -5.04 16.16 -0.83
C PHE A 62 -5.52 15.32 0.35
N VAL A 63 -6.51 15.79 1.10
CA VAL A 63 -7.11 15.03 2.21
C VAL A 63 -7.76 13.74 1.71
N GLY A 64 -8.54 13.80 0.62
CA GLY A 64 -9.21 12.64 0.04
C GLY A 64 -8.21 11.58 -0.43
N VAL A 65 -7.17 11.98 -1.17
CA VAL A 65 -6.06 11.10 -1.58
C VAL A 65 -5.33 10.55 -0.34
N GLY A 66 -5.11 11.37 0.68
CA GLY A 66 -4.51 10.96 1.97
C GLY A 66 -5.28 9.83 2.65
N LEU A 67 -6.59 9.93 2.74
CA LEU A 67 -7.44 8.90 3.36
C LEU A 67 -7.42 7.60 2.55
N VAL A 68 -7.62 7.68 1.22
CA VAL A 68 -7.60 6.49 0.35
C VAL A 68 -6.23 5.82 0.35
N SER A 69 -5.16 6.60 0.26
CA SER A 69 -3.78 6.10 0.28
C SER A 69 -3.42 5.44 1.60
N THR A 70 -3.97 5.92 2.73
CA THR A 70 -3.74 5.34 4.06
C THR A 70 -4.35 3.95 4.14
N VAL A 71 -5.63 3.81 3.74
CA VAL A 71 -6.29 2.50 3.68
C VAL A 71 -5.53 1.55 2.77
N SER A 72 -5.12 2.02 1.59
CA SER A 72 -4.39 1.20 0.64
C SER A 72 -3.00 0.79 1.15
N SER A 73 -2.24 1.71 1.74
CA SER A 73 -0.92 1.45 2.32
C SER A 73 -0.97 0.45 3.47
N ILE A 74 -2.03 0.49 4.27
CA ILE A 74 -2.29 -0.51 5.31
C ILE A 74 -2.44 -1.91 4.67
N LEU A 75 -3.30 -2.04 3.66
CA LEU A 75 -3.57 -3.32 2.99
C LEU A 75 -2.36 -3.86 2.23
N LEU A 76 -1.57 -2.99 1.60
CA LEU A 76 -0.29 -3.34 1.00
C LEU A 76 0.67 -3.89 2.06
N THR A 77 0.76 -3.26 3.22
CA THR A 77 1.63 -3.69 4.33
C THR A 77 1.18 -5.02 4.93
N ILE A 78 -0.13 -5.24 5.09
CA ILE A 78 -0.67 -6.52 5.57
C ILE A 78 -0.22 -7.65 4.64
N LYS A 79 -0.40 -7.51 3.33
CA LYS A 79 0.04 -8.52 2.36
C LYS A 79 1.57 -8.68 2.31
N ARG A 80 2.32 -7.62 2.61
CA ARG A 80 3.79 -7.68 2.75
C ARG A 80 4.19 -8.47 3.99
N LEU A 81 3.52 -8.26 5.12
CA LEU A 81 3.73 -9.04 6.36
C LEU A 81 3.37 -10.51 6.15
N HIS A 82 2.26 -10.79 5.45
CA HIS A 82 1.90 -12.14 5.02
C HIS A 82 2.98 -12.79 4.17
N ASP A 83 3.58 -12.06 3.22
CA ASP A 83 4.66 -12.60 2.39
C ASP A 83 5.93 -12.92 3.18
N MET A 84 6.19 -12.23 4.30
CA MET A 84 7.29 -12.53 5.23
C MET A 84 6.91 -13.57 6.31
N ASN A 85 5.67 -14.07 6.32
CA ASN A 85 5.10 -14.89 7.37
C ASN A 85 5.22 -14.26 8.77
N LEU A 86 5.09 -12.94 8.84
CA LEU A 86 5.17 -12.16 10.07
C LEU A 86 3.76 -11.81 10.60
N PRO A 87 3.61 -11.61 11.92
CA PRO A 87 2.33 -11.26 12.52
C PRO A 87 1.86 -9.87 12.06
N VAL A 88 0.59 -9.78 11.63
CA VAL A 88 -0.06 -8.55 11.16
C VAL A 88 0.03 -7.36 12.13
N PRO A 89 -0.03 -7.53 13.48
CA PRO A 89 0.12 -6.42 14.42
C PRO A 89 1.40 -5.59 14.27
N LEU A 90 2.45 -6.08 13.60
CA LEU A 90 3.65 -5.30 13.30
C LEU A 90 3.39 -4.07 12.42
N ILE A 91 2.21 -3.98 11.79
CA ILE A 91 1.79 -2.78 11.08
C ILE A 91 1.74 -1.53 11.97
N ILE A 92 1.53 -1.70 13.28
CA ILE A 92 1.51 -0.60 14.26
C ILE A 92 2.85 0.18 14.25
N CYS A 93 3.96 -0.49 13.89
CA CYS A 93 5.27 0.16 13.75
C CYS A 93 5.26 1.29 12.71
N LEU A 94 4.38 1.24 11.71
CA LEU A 94 4.25 2.32 10.70
C LEU A 94 3.55 3.56 11.23
N PHE A 95 2.85 3.49 12.37
CA PHE A 95 2.13 4.62 12.96
C PHE A 95 2.93 5.37 14.02
N VAL A 96 4.10 4.86 14.42
CA VAL A 96 5.00 5.52 15.38
C VAL A 96 6.09 6.25 14.60
N PRO A 97 6.13 7.60 14.56
CA PRO A 97 6.99 8.35 13.65
C PRO A 97 8.46 7.93 13.66
N ALA A 98 9.06 7.79 14.86
CA ALA A 98 10.47 7.39 15.01
C ALA A 98 10.77 5.95 14.55
N ILE A 99 9.77 5.06 14.55
CA ILE A 99 9.93 3.64 14.18
C ILE A 99 9.52 3.42 12.71
N SER A 100 8.56 4.18 12.22
CA SER A 100 7.89 4.00 10.93
C SER A 100 8.88 3.95 9.76
N ILE A 101 9.90 4.80 9.75
CA ILE A 101 10.89 4.84 8.68
C ILE A 101 11.75 3.57 8.64
N PHE A 102 12.17 3.08 9.81
CA PHE A 102 12.94 1.84 9.92
C PHE A 102 12.09 0.62 9.56
N ALA A 103 10.83 0.60 10.01
CA ALA A 103 9.89 -0.46 9.67
C ALA A 103 9.59 -0.50 8.17
N LEU A 104 9.35 0.65 7.53
CA LEU A 104 9.11 0.73 6.10
C LEU A 104 10.34 0.25 5.31
N ILE A 105 11.55 0.71 5.68
CA ILE A 105 12.79 0.25 5.05
C ILE A 105 12.93 -1.27 5.21
N ALA A 106 12.73 -1.79 6.42
CA ALA A 106 12.79 -3.23 6.67
C ALA A 106 11.81 -3.99 5.76
N PHE A 107 10.56 -3.54 5.66
CA PHE A 107 9.54 -4.17 4.80
C PHE A 107 9.87 -4.09 3.30
N LEU A 108 10.58 -3.05 2.86
CA LEU A 108 11.04 -2.88 1.48
C LEU A 108 12.23 -3.79 1.11
N VAL A 109 13.15 -4.03 2.04
CA VAL A 109 14.40 -4.76 1.75
C VAL A 109 14.35 -6.24 2.14
N TRP A 110 13.66 -6.58 3.23
CA TRP A 110 13.66 -7.92 3.78
C TRP A 110 13.02 -8.91 2.80
N PRO A 111 13.60 -10.10 2.56
CA PRO A 111 13.03 -11.07 1.64
C PRO A 111 11.73 -11.67 2.18
N GLY A 112 10.84 -12.08 1.27
CA GLY A 112 9.68 -12.91 1.63
C GLY A 112 10.05 -14.36 1.96
N THR A 113 9.06 -15.14 2.39
CA THR A 113 9.18 -16.58 2.62
C THR A 113 9.40 -17.32 1.30
N ASN A 114 10.41 -18.20 1.26
CA ASN A 114 10.63 -19.10 0.13
C ASN A 114 9.58 -20.21 0.11
N GLY A 115 8.94 -20.41 -1.04
CA GLY A 115 7.88 -21.42 -1.19
C GLY A 115 6.55 -21.04 -0.53
N PRO A 116 5.63 -21.99 -0.36
CA PRO A 116 4.31 -21.76 0.24
C PRO A 116 4.39 -21.33 1.71
N ASN A 117 3.44 -20.50 2.16
CA ASN A 117 3.22 -20.17 3.57
C ASN A 117 1.73 -20.12 3.90
N ASP A 118 1.38 -19.79 5.15
CA ASP A 118 -0.01 -19.78 5.66
C ASP A 118 -0.95 -18.83 4.90
N TYR A 119 -0.39 -17.91 4.12
CA TYR A 119 -1.11 -16.86 3.40
C TYR A 119 -1.15 -17.08 1.88
N GLY A 120 -0.56 -18.17 1.37
CA GLY A 120 -0.69 -18.56 -0.03
C GLY A 120 0.53 -19.30 -0.60
N HIS A 121 0.29 -20.06 -1.68
CA HIS A 121 1.33 -20.85 -2.34
C HIS A 121 2.34 -20.02 -3.13
N VAL A 122 1.91 -18.92 -3.75
CA VAL A 122 2.81 -18.00 -4.49
C VAL A 122 2.61 -16.55 -4.08
N THR A 123 3.58 -15.71 -4.42
CA THR A 123 3.55 -14.27 -4.16
C THR A 123 2.83 -13.51 -5.29
N ASN A 124 2.37 -12.29 -4.99
CA ASN A 124 1.70 -11.36 -5.92
C ASN A 124 0.34 -11.84 -6.46
N ARG A 125 -0.40 -12.61 -5.66
CA ARG A 125 -1.79 -12.98 -5.98
C ARG A 125 -2.65 -13.12 -4.71
N PRO A 126 -3.99 -13.07 -4.84
CA PRO A 126 -4.90 -13.42 -3.76
C PRO A 126 -4.61 -14.82 -3.20
N LYS A 127 -4.98 -15.08 -1.95
CA LYS A 127 -4.89 -16.44 -1.38
C LYS A 127 -5.87 -17.35 -2.12
N ASP A 128 -5.37 -18.52 -2.52
CA ASP A 128 -6.11 -19.60 -3.19
C ASP A 128 -7.21 -20.19 -2.27
#